data_AF-A0A432F727-F1
#
_entry.id   AF-A0A432F727-F1
#
_cell.length_a   1.000
_cell.length_b   1.000
_cell.length_c   1.000
_cell.angle_alpha   90.00
_cell.angle_beta   90.00
_cell.angle_gamma   90.00
#
_symmetry.space_group_name_H-M   'P 1'
#
loop_
_entity.id
_entity.type
_entity.pdbx_description
1 polymer ?
#
loop_
_entity_poly.entity_id
_entity_poly.type
_entity_poly.pdbx_seq_one_letter_code
_entity_poly.pdbx_strand_id
1 'polypeptide(L)' 'MNTIKPQDVRQVTCVGAGTIGSGWAAYFLSRGLEVTATDPALDAETRLRTNIDDAWPKLERLGLSPGASRDRLRFV' A
#
# COMPACT_ATOMS: atom_id res chain seq x y z
N MET A 1 -4.38 -13.46 -23.65
CA MET A 1 -3.67 -12.99 -22.43
C MET A 1 -4.41 -13.52 -21.23
N ASN A 2 -3.73 -14.25 -20.34
CA ASN A 2 -4.35 -14.77 -19.13
C ASN A 2 -4.30 -13.66 -18.07
N THR A 3 -5.41 -12.96 -17.86
CA THR A 3 -5.51 -11.90 -16.85
C THR A 3 -5.83 -12.52 -15.49
N ILE A 4 -5.18 -12.03 -14.45
CA ILE A 4 -5.56 -12.37 -13.07
C ILE A 4 -6.92 -11.72 -12.80
N LYS A 5 -7.86 -12.50 -12.27
CA LYS A 5 -9.16 -11.93 -11.87
C LYS A 5 -8.94 -11.03 -10.65
N PRO A 6 -9.70 -9.94 -10.48
CA PRO A 6 -9.48 -9.00 -9.37
C PRO A 6 -9.41 -9.66 -7.99
N GLN A 7 -10.21 -10.71 -7.74
CA GLN A 7 -10.23 -11.44 -6.47
C GLN A 7 -8.96 -12.29 -6.20
N ASP A 8 -8.19 -12.59 -7.25
CA ASP A 8 -7.01 -13.45 -7.17
C ASP A 8 -5.71 -12.62 -7.07
N VAL A 9 -5.81 -11.27 -7.09
CA VAL A 9 -4.67 -10.37 -6.95
C VAL A 9 -4.09 -10.46 -5.54
N ARG A 10 -2.77 -10.65 -5.45
CA ARG A 10 -2.02 -10.67 -4.18
C ARG A 10 -0.98 -9.56 -4.05
N GLN A 11 -0.49 -9.06 -5.18
CA GLN A 11 0.55 -8.04 -5.25
C GLN A 11 0.05 -6.85 -6.05
N VAL A 12 0.30 -5.64 -5.56
CA VAL A 12 -0.04 -4.39 -6.23
C VAL A 12 1.19 -3.50 -6.30
N THR A 13 1.41 -2.88 -7.46
CA THR A 13 2.44 -1.86 -7.62
C THR A 13 1.79 -0.46 -7.69
N CYS A 14 2.21 0.44 -6.81
CA CYS A 14 1.85 1.84 -6.82
C CYS A 14 2.98 2.65 -7.47
N VAL A 15 2.72 3.19 -8.67
CA VAL A 15 3.65 4.10 -9.36
C VAL A 15 3.26 5.53 -9.01
N GLY A 16 4.12 6.20 -8.24
CA GLY A 16 3.84 7.47 -7.58
C GLY A 16 3.42 7.28 -6.12
N ALA A 17 4.09 7.99 -5.22
CA ALA A 17 3.91 7.90 -3.76
C ALA A 17 3.42 9.22 -3.13
N GLY A 18 2.89 10.14 -3.93
CA GLY A 18 2.16 11.33 -3.44
C GLY A 18 0.89 10.96 -2.66
N THR A 19 0.06 11.95 -2.30
CA THR A 19 -1.12 11.76 -1.43
C THR A 19 -2.03 10.60 -1.86
N ILE A 20 -2.36 10.51 -3.15
CA ILE A 20 -3.23 9.44 -3.68
C ILE A 20 -2.51 8.08 -3.67
N GLY A 21 -1.25 8.03 -4.08
CA GLY A 21 -0.46 6.80 -4.10
C GLY A 21 -0.27 6.23 -2.69
N SER A 22 0.04 7.10 -1.72
CA SER A 22 0.13 6.74 -0.31
C SER A 22 -1.19 6.19 0.25
N GLY A 23 -2.32 6.83 -0.08
CA GLY A 23 -3.64 6.35 0.32
C GLY A 23 -3.98 4.97 -0.22
N TRP A 24 -3.67 4.72 -1.49
CA TRP A 24 -3.86 3.40 -2.09
C TRP A 24 -2.92 2.34 -1.51
N ALA A 25 -1.64 2.67 -1.30
CA ALA A 25 -0.69 1.77 -0.67
C ALA A 25 -1.17 1.35 0.73
N ALA A 26 -1.56 2.31 1.57
CA ALA A 26 -2.12 2.05 2.90
C ALA A 26 -3.36 1.16 2.83
N TYR A 27 -4.29 1.46 1.91
CA TYR A 27 -5.49 0.66 1.71
C TYR A 27 -5.13 -0.78 1.31
N PHE A 28 -4.30 -1.01 0.30
CA PHE A 28 -3.94 -2.36 -0.14
C PHE A 28 -3.21 -3.16 0.95
N LEU A 29 -2.32 -2.53 1.72
CA LEU A 29 -1.68 -3.16 2.88
C LEU A 29 -2.72 -3.57 3.93
N SER A 30 -3.73 -2.72 4.20
CA SER A 30 -4.83 -3.05 5.12
C SER A 30 -5.74 -4.18 4.61
N ARG A 31 -5.75 -4.42 3.29
CA ARG A 31 -6.42 -5.57 2.66
C ARG A 31 -5.56 -6.84 2.63
N GLY A 32 -4.37 -6.82 3.24
CA GLY A 32 -3.47 -7.96 3.29
C GLY A 32 -2.73 -8.22 1.99
N LEU A 33 -2.70 -7.26 1.06
CA LEU A 33 -1.92 -7.38 -0.17
C LEU A 33 -0.46 -7.00 0.08
N GLU A 34 0.42 -7.52 -0.76
CA GLU A 34 1.80 -7.06 -0.84
C GLU A 34 1.86 -5.83 -1.75
N VAL A 35 2.52 -4.77 -1.28
CA VAL A 35 2.58 -3.50 -2.02
C VAL A 35 4.03 -3.21 -2.38
N THR A 36 4.27 -2.99 -3.67
CA THR A 36 5.50 -2.37 -4.15
C THR A 36 5.18 -0.92 -4.51
N ALA A 37 6.01 0.04 -4.11
CA ALA A 37 5.84 1.44 -4.48
C ALA A 37 7.13 2.02 -5.05
N THR A 38 7.01 2.97 -5.97
CA THR A 38 8.14 3.68 -6.55
C THR A 38 7.76 5.13 -6.82
N ASP A 39 8.71 6.05 -6.63
CA ASP A 39 8.56 7.48 -6.89
C ASP A 39 9.95 8.11 -7.07
N PRO A 40 10.16 9.02 -8.03
CA PRO A 40 11.47 9.62 -8.29
C PRO A 40 11.94 10.62 -7.21
N ALA A 41 11.06 11.10 -6.33
CA ALA A 41 11.45 12.05 -5.30
C ALA A 41 12.27 11.39 -4.18
N LEU A 42 13.38 12.02 -3.79
CA LEU A 42 14.34 11.48 -2.80
C LEU A 42 13.71 11.23 -1.42
N ASP A 43 12.68 11.98 -1.06
CA ASP A 43 11.97 11.90 0.23
C ASP A 43 10.73 11.01 0.17
N ALA A 44 10.42 10.41 -0.98
CA ALA A 44 9.16 9.72 -1.21
C ALA A 44 8.96 8.49 -0.33
N GLU A 45 9.99 7.66 -0.11
CA GLU A 45 9.86 6.49 0.75
C GLU A 45 9.47 6.88 2.17
N THR A 46 10.19 7.85 2.74
CA THR A 46 9.93 8.35 4.10
C THR A 46 8.50 8.91 4.19
N ARG A 47 8.10 9.75 3.24
CA ARG A 47 6.74 10.33 3.21
C ARG A 47 5.66 9.27 3.06
N LEU A 48 5.88 8.27 2.20
CA LEU A 48 4.97 7.15 2.02
C LEU A 48 4.76 6.41 3.34
N ARG A 49 5.85 6.06 4.02
CA ARG A 49 5.80 5.34 5.30
C ARG A 49 5.08 6.17 6.37
N THR A 50 5.39 7.46 6.50
CA THR A 50 4.68 8.36 7.41
C THR A 50 3.18 8.43 7.11
N ASN A 51 2.80 8.60 5.84
CA ASN A 51 1.39 8.65 5.45
C ASN A 51 0.65 7.33 5.75
N ILE A 52 1.31 6.18 5.56
CA ILE A 52 0.76 4.87 5.89
C ILE A 52 0.56 4.76 7.40
N ASP A 53 1.54 5.16 8.20
CA ASP A 53 1.46 5.14 9.66
C ASP A 53 0.34 6.05 10.18
N ASP A 54 0.20 7.25 9.62
CA ASP A 54 -0.87 8.20 9.98
C ASP A 54 -2.27 7.70 9.59
N ALA A 55 -2.37 6.95 8.49
CA ALA A 55 -3.63 6.36 8.03
C ALA A 55 -3.99 5.09 8.82
N TRP A 56 -3.01 4.38 9.39
CA TRP A 56 -3.20 3.04 9.94
C TRP A 56 -4.27 2.96 11.04
N PRO A 57 -4.31 3.86 12.05
CA PRO A 57 -5.36 3.82 13.08
C PRO A 57 -6.78 4.06 12.54
N LYS A 58 -6.90 4.71 11.38
CA LYS A 58 -8.20 4.88 10.70
C LYS A 58 -8.60 3.58 10.00
N LEU A 59 -7.64 2.91 9.35
CA LEU A 59 -7.86 1.63 8.69
C LEU A 59 -8.17 0.51 9.69
N GLU A 60 -7.52 0.52 10.86
CA GLU A 60 -7.85 -0.40 11.97
C GLU A 60 -9.31 -0.28 12.39
N ARG A 61 -9.82 0.95 12.54
CA ARG A 61 -11.23 1.20 12.88
C ARG A 61 -12.21 0.80 11.76
N LEU A 62 -11.76 0.84 10.50
CA LEU A 62 -12.56 0.39 9.35
C LEU A 62 -12.51 -1.13 9.15
N GLY A 63 -11.60 -1.83 9.84
CA GLY A 63 -11.43 -3.28 9.78
C GLY A 63 -10.32 -3.70 8.82
N LEU A 64 -9.33 -4.40 9.38
CA LEU A 64 -8.22 -4.99 8.63
C LEU A 64 -8.60 -6.39 8.11
N SER A 65 -8.02 -6.77 6.98
CA SER A 65 -8.10 -8.15 6.48
C SER A 65 -7.04 -9.04 7.15
N PRO A 66 -7.23 -10.37 7.17
CA PRO A 66 -6.19 -11.31 7.59
C PRO A 66 -4.88 -11.06 6.83
N GLY A 67 -3.76 -11.01 7.55
CA GLY A 67 -2.44 -10.75 6.97
C GLY A 67 -2.17 -9.29 6.60
N ALA A 68 -3.05 -8.35 6.97
CA ALA A 68 -2.75 -6.92 6.89
C ALA A 68 -1.49 -6.59 7.70
N SER A 69 -0.52 -5.95 7.06
CA SER A 69 0.70 -5.49 7.70
C SER A 69 1.33 -4.37 6.89
N ARG A 70 1.83 -3.35 7.59
CA ARG A 70 2.63 -2.26 7.00
C ARG A 70 3.98 -2.75 6.48
N ASP A 71 4.50 -3.84 7.04
CA ASP A 71 5.79 -4.43 6.67
C ASP A 71 5.76 -5.13 5.31
N ARG A 72 4.56 -5.32 4.73
CA ARG A 72 4.38 -5.82 3.35
C ARG A 72 4.63 -4.76 2.28
N LEU A 73 5.08 -3.57 2.66
CA LEU A 73 5.53 -2.54 1.75
C LEU A 73 7.00 -2.75 1.35
N ARG A 74 7.25 -2.80 0.04
CA ARG A 74 8.57 -2.63 -0.57
C ARG A 74 8.61 -1.31 -1.33
N PHE A 75 9.63 -0.49 -1.09
CA PHE A 75 9.91 0.69 -1.90
C PHE A 75 11.06 0.38 -2.87
N VAL A 76 10.99 0.91 -4.09
CA VAL A 76 11.95 0.66 -5.19
C VAL A 76 12.28 1.95 -5.92
#